data_AF-K2RB42-F1
#
_entry.id   AF-K2RB42-F1
#
_cell.length_a   1.000
_cell.length_b   1.000
_cell.length_c   1.000
_cell.angle_alpha   90.00
_cell.angle_beta   90.00
_cell.angle_gamma   90.00
#
_symmetry.space_group_name_H-M   'P 1'
#
loop_
_entity.id
_entity.type
_entity.pdbx_description
1 polymer ?
#
loop_
_entity_poly.entity_id
_entity_poly.type
_entity_poly.pdbx_seq_one_letter_code
_entity_poly.pdbx_strand_id
1 'polypeptide(L)'
;MLRDPTGRRILRDRPRITSKSLDVEYLRSLPENTVGRTYVGWLDREGVSPDTRAQVRYIDDEECAYVMQRYRECHDFYHALCGLPVFREGEVALKAFEFANTLLPMTGLSITAALTLKKKERERFWKIYGPWAVENGLKSKEVINVYWEECLEKDVDELRTELGIEKPPDLRDIRRQEKERREAEKAAREAARQAVV
;
A
#
# COMPACT_ATOMS: atom_id res chain seq x y z
N MET A 1 4.69 -3.16 18.48
CA MET A 1 3.48 -2.83 19.30
C MET A 1 3.76 -2.61 20.79
N LEU A 2 3.98 -3.62 21.65
CA LEU A 2 4.09 -3.40 23.12
C LEU A 2 5.20 -2.43 23.57
N ARG A 3 6.29 -2.32 22.80
CA ARG A 3 7.38 -1.36 23.05
C ARG A 3 6.99 0.09 22.74
N ASP A 4 5.95 0.30 21.93
CA ASP A 4 5.48 1.60 21.49
C ASP A 4 4.29 2.07 22.35
N PRO A 5 4.26 3.33 22.82
CA PRO A 5 3.15 3.83 23.64
C PRO A 5 1.81 3.84 22.90
N THR A 6 1.79 4.20 21.62
CA THR A 6 0.58 4.16 20.78
C THR A 6 0.17 2.71 20.51
N GLY A 7 1.16 1.84 20.25
CA GLY A 7 0.93 0.39 20.13
C GLY A 7 0.24 -0.21 21.36
N ARG A 8 0.67 0.15 22.58
CA ARG A 8 0.00 -0.29 23.83
C ARG A 8 -1.43 0.25 23.95
N ARG A 9 -1.68 1.50 23.56
CA ARG A 9 -3.05 2.05 23.53
C ARG A 9 -3.93 1.24 22.59
N ILE A 10 -3.46 1.00 21.37
CA ILE A 10 -4.18 0.20 20.35
C ILE A 10 -4.50 -1.21 20.84
N LEU A 11 -3.57 -1.89 21.53
CA LEU A 11 -3.78 -3.24 22.04
C LEU A 11 -4.83 -3.31 23.18
N ARG A 12 -4.95 -2.23 23.95
CA ARG A 12 -5.97 -2.10 25.00
C ARG A 12 -7.32 -1.72 24.42
N ASP A 13 -7.35 -0.70 23.56
CA ASP A 13 -8.59 -0.08 23.07
C ASP A 13 -9.25 -0.93 21.98
N ARG A 14 -8.45 -1.77 21.31
CA ARG A 14 -8.83 -2.73 20.28
C ARG A 14 -9.75 -2.18 19.15
N PRO A 15 -9.48 -0.98 18.59
CA PRO A 15 -10.32 -0.42 17.54
C PRO A 15 -10.31 -1.30 16.27
N ARG A 16 -11.43 -1.29 15.56
CA ARG A 16 -11.64 -2.02 14.32
C ARG A 16 -11.78 -1.05 13.16
N ILE A 17 -11.28 -1.45 11.99
CA ILE A 17 -11.40 -0.65 10.76
C ILE A 17 -12.37 -1.38 9.83
N THR A 18 -13.61 -0.90 9.80
CA THR A 18 -14.73 -1.46 9.04
C THR A 18 -15.61 -0.31 8.54
N SER A 19 -16.54 -0.56 7.62
CA SER A 19 -17.52 0.47 7.20
C SER A 19 -18.43 0.96 8.32
N LYS A 20 -18.52 0.22 9.43
CA LYS A 20 -19.30 0.62 10.62
C LYS A 20 -18.54 1.59 11.51
N SER A 21 -17.21 1.51 11.52
CA SER A 21 -16.36 2.34 12.36
C SER A 21 -15.77 3.54 11.60
N LEU A 22 -15.71 3.46 10.27
CA LEU A 22 -15.33 4.55 9.39
C LEU A 22 -16.55 5.09 8.66
N ASP A 23 -16.88 6.36 8.87
CA ASP A 23 -17.88 7.05 8.05
C ASP A 23 -17.27 7.39 6.68
N VAL A 24 -17.40 6.46 5.73
CA VAL A 24 -16.79 6.58 4.40
C VAL A 24 -17.32 7.81 3.64
N GLU A 25 -18.60 8.17 3.81
CA GLU A 25 -19.17 9.35 3.15
C GLU A 25 -18.60 10.65 3.74
N TYR A 26 -18.45 10.72 5.07
CA TYR A 26 -17.75 11.82 5.71
C TYR A 26 -16.31 11.96 5.19
N LEU A 27 -15.57 10.84 5.13
CA LEU A 27 -14.19 10.86 4.61
C LEU A 27 -14.10 11.30 3.14
N ARG A 28 -15.14 11.04 2.33
CA ARG A 28 -15.20 11.59 0.96
C ARG A 28 -15.35 13.09 0.93
N SER A 29 -16.00 13.68 1.93
CA SER A 29 -16.22 15.14 2.02
C SER A 29 -15.00 15.92 2.51
N LEU A 30 -14.01 15.24 3.09
CA LEU A 30 -12.79 15.86 3.59
C LEU A 30 -11.93 16.45 2.46
N PRO A 31 -11.07 17.46 2.76
CA PRO A 31 -10.11 18.00 1.80
C PRO A 31 -9.17 16.94 1.20
N GLU A 32 -8.77 17.12 -0.06
CA GLU A 32 -7.95 16.16 -0.82
C GLU A 32 -6.62 15.78 -0.16
N ASN A 33 -6.04 16.69 0.61
CA ASN A 33 -4.78 16.50 1.32
C ASN A 33 -4.93 15.76 2.66
N THR A 34 -6.13 15.35 3.06
CA THR A 34 -6.31 14.58 4.31
C THR A 34 -6.04 13.08 4.12
N VAL A 35 -5.65 12.40 5.21
CA VAL A 35 -5.45 10.94 5.24
C VAL A 35 -6.73 10.20 4.85
N GLY A 36 -7.86 10.61 5.41
CA GLY A 36 -9.17 10.02 5.19
C GLY A 36 -9.65 10.15 3.75
N ARG A 37 -9.51 11.35 3.16
CA ARG A 37 -9.82 11.55 1.74
C ARG A 37 -8.88 10.78 0.83
N THR A 38 -7.59 10.73 1.16
CA THR A 38 -6.60 9.93 0.42
C THR A 38 -6.96 8.44 0.45
N TYR A 39 -7.35 7.93 1.62
CA TYR A 39 -7.77 6.54 1.81
C TYR A 39 -9.00 6.20 0.98
N VAL A 40 -10.08 6.97 1.09
CA VAL A 40 -11.31 6.67 0.33
C VAL A 40 -11.13 6.89 -1.17
N GLY A 41 -10.38 7.91 -1.58
CA GLY A 41 -10.02 8.08 -3.00
C GLY A 41 -9.19 6.92 -3.55
N TRP A 42 -8.37 6.26 -2.71
CA TRP A 42 -7.70 5.02 -3.08
C TRP A 42 -8.67 3.83 -3.17
N LEU A 43 -9.56 3.66 -2.18
CA LEU A 43 -10.60 2.62 -2.20
C LEU A 43 -11.46 2.70 -3.47
N ASP A 44 -11.98 3.89 -3.78
CA ASP A 44 -12.84 4.14 -4.93
C ASP A 44 -12.12 3.83 -6.25
N ARG A 45 -10.83 4.16 -6.34
CA ARG A 45 -9.98 3.90 -7.52
C ARG A 45 -9.63 2.43 -7.72
N GLU A 46 -9.41 1.70 -6.64
CA GLU A 46 -9.07 0.27 -6.70
C GLU A 46 -10.32 -0.64 -6.66
N GLY A 47 -11.51 -0.07 -6.41
CA GLY A 47 -12.78 -0.79 -6.40
C GLY A 47 -12.93 -1.75 -5.20
N VAL A 48 -12.36 -1.37 -4.06
CA VAL A 48 -12.35 -2.17 -2.82
C VAL A 48 -13.05 -1.46 -1.67
N SER A 49 -13.34 -2.19 -0.60
CA SER A 49 -14.04 -1.69 0.60
C SER A 49 -13.33 -2.14 1.88
N PRO A 50 -13.38 -1.38 2.99
CA PRO A 50 -12.82 -1.78 4.28
C PRO A 50 -13.33 -3.15 4.76
N ASP A 51 -14.55 -3.52 4.38
CA ASP A 51 -15.19 -4.78 4.82
C ASP A 51 -14.73 -6.02 4.06
N THR A 52 -13.89 -5.87 3.04
CA THR A 52 -13.38 -7.02 2.25
C THR A 52 -12.40 -7.89 3.05
N ARG A 53 -11.99 -7.44 4.25
CA ARG A 53 -10.98 -8.08 5.08
C ARG A 53 -11.58 -9.20 5.93
N ALA A 54 -11.23 -10.44 5.58
CA ALA A 54 -11.65 -11.63 6.32
C ALA A 54 -11.15 -11.61 7.77
N GLN A 55 -11.98 -12.12 8.68
CA GLN A 55 -11.59 -12.33 10.07
C GLN A 55 -10.44 -13.32 10.19
N VAL A 56 -9.47 -13.01 11.06
CA VAL A 56 -8.39 -13.91 11.44
C VAL A 56 -8.95 -15.12 12.18
N ARG A 57 -8.43 -16.29 11.81
CA ARG A 57 -8.75 -17.58 12.41
C ARG A 57 -7.44 -18.32 12.68
N TYR A 58 -7.49 -19.35 13.53
CA TYR A 58 -6.36 -20.24 13.81
C TYR A 58 -5.17 -19.57 14.51
N ILE A 59 -5.43 -18.59 15.38
CA ILE A 59 -4.45 -18.01 16.31
C ILE A 59 -5.07 -18.10 17.70
N ASP A 60 -4.44 -18.87 18.59
CA ASP A 60 -5.00 -19.16 19.92
C ASP A 60 -4.82 -17.99 20.89
N ASP A 61 -3.69 -17.28 20.79
CA ASP A 61 -3.43 -16.09 21.60
C ASP A 61 -4.28 -14.92 21.11
N GLU A 62 -5.14 -14.40 21.99
CA GLU A 62 -6.14 -13.38 21.65
C GLU A 62 -5.50 -12.04 21.23
N GLU A 63 -4.41 -11.64 21.90
CA GLU A 63 -3.69 -10.42 21.55
C GLU A 63 -3.02 -10.56 20.18
N CYS A 64 -2.34 -11.68 19.91
CA CYS A 64 -1.76 -11.98 18.60
C CYS A 64 -2.84 -12.05 17.51
N ALA A 65 -3.99 -12.66 17.79
CA ALA A 65 -5.12 -12.71 16.87
C ALA A 65 -5.59 -11.29 16.52
N TYR A 66 -5.70 -10.41 17.51
CA TYR A 66 -6.03 -9.00 17.30
C TYR A 66 -4.94 -8.25 16.52
N VAL A 67 -3.66 -8.43 16.82
CA VAL A 67 -2.54 -7.82 16.06
C VAL A 67 -2.64 -8.18 14.59
N MET A 68 -2.86 -9.46 14.28
CA MET A 68 -2.99 -9.93 12.91
C MET A 68 -4.29 -9.44 12.24
N GLN A 69 -5.36 -9.28 13.00
CA GLN A 69 -6.61 -8.70 12.50
C GLN A 69 -6.41 -7.23 12.13
N ARG A 70 -5.83 -6.43 13.03
CA ARG A 70 -5.52 -5.03 12.77
C ARG A 70 -4.58 -4.88 11.59
N TYR A 71 -3.53 -5.70 11.51
CA TYR A 71 -2.64 -5.73 10.35
C TYR A 71 -3.41 -5.90 9.02
N ARG A 72 -4.37 -6.82 8.96
CA ARG A 72 -5.20 -7.05 7.76
C ARG A 72 -6.09 -5.86 7.44
N GLU A 73 -6.69 -5.25 8.45
CA GLU A 73 -7.63 -4.13 8.28
C GLU A 73 -6.93 -2.82 7.93
N CYS A 74 -5.75 -2.56 8.49
CA CYS A 74 -4.93 -1.39 8.16
C CYS A 74 -4.21 -1.49 6.82
N HIS A 75 -4.18 -2.67 6.19
CA HIS A 75 -3.39 -2.91 4.99
C HIS A 75 -3.75 -1.95 3.83
N ASP A 76 -5.04 -1.64 3.66
CA ASP A 76 -5.50 -0.69 2.65
C ASP A 76 -5.02 0.74 2.93
N PHE A 77 -4.85 1.12 4.20
CA PHE A 77 -4.20 2.39 4.55
C PHE A 77 -2.74 2.42 4.12
N TYR A 78 -2.01 1.30 4.21
CA TYR A 78 -0.61 1.25 3.76
C TYR A 78 -0.52 1.44 2.24
N HIS A 79 -1.43 0.82 1.49
CA HIS A 79 -1.55 1.09 0.05
C HIS A 79 -1.84 2.56 -0.25
N ALA A 80 -2.83 3.15 0.42
CA ALA A 80 -3.21 4.54 0.22
C ALA A 80 -2.09 5.51 0.59
N LEU A 81 -1.39 5.25 1.70
CA LEU A 81 -0.26 6.06 2.16
C LEU A 81 0.89 6.05 1.15
N CYS A 82 1.25 4.87 0.64
CA CYS A 82 2.33 4.69 -0.32
C CYS A 82 1.89 4.95 -1.78
N GLY A 83 0.59 5.02 -2.08
CA GLY A 83 0.07 5.14 -3.44
C GLY A 83 0.27 3.88 -4.31
N LEU A 84 0.40 2.71 -3.70
CA LEU A 84 0.57 1.45 -4.43
C LEU A 84 -0.79 0.84 -4.80
N PRO A 85 -0.98 0.34 -6.03
CA PRO A 85 -2.24 -0.28 -6.46
C PRO A 85 -2.34 -1.76 -6.04
N VAL A 86 -3.52 -2.37 -6.17
CA VAL A 86 -3.79 -3.77 -5.73
C VAL A 86 -3.47 -4.84 -6.77
N PHE A 87 -2.95 -4.47 -7.95
CA PHE A 87 -2.48 -5.48 -8.89
C PHE A 87 -1.16 -6.10 -8.43
N ARG A 88 -0.87 -7.33 -8.88
CA ARG A 88 0.23 -8.18 -8.36
C ARG A 88 1.56 -7.46 -8.13
N GLU A 89 1.99 -6.59 -9.03
CA GLU A 89 3.25 -5.84 -8.88
C GLU A 89 3.22 -4.85 -7.70
N GLY A 90 2.10 -4.12 -7.51
CA GLY A 90 1.92 -3.21 -6.38
C GLY A 90 1.77 -3.96 -5.04
N GLU A 91 1.06 -5.09 -5.05
CA GLU A 91 0.97 -6.00 -3.89
C GLU A 91 2.34 -6.51 -3.44
N VAL A 92 3.16 -7.00 -4.38
CA VAL A 92 4.50 -7.50 -4.07
C VAL A 92 5.40 -6.38 -3.56
N ALA A 93 5.31 -5.18 -4.13
CA ALA A 93 6.02 -3.99 -3.64
C ALA A 93 5.62 -3.64 -2.21
N LEU A 94 4.31 -3.62 -1.90
CA LEU A 94 3.84 -3.30 -0.57
C LEU A 94 4.23 -4.39 0.43
N LYS A 95 4.15 -5.67 0.07
CA LYS A 95 4.58 -6.78 0.95
C LYS A 95 6.06 -6.70 1.29
N ALA A 96 6.91 -6.25 0.35
CA ALA A 96 8.31 -5.99 0.63
C ALA A 96 8.49 -4.87 1.65
N PHE A 97 7.71 -3.78 1.54
CA PHE A 97 7.72 -2.68 2.51
C PHE A 97 7.23 -3.14 3.89
N GLU A 98 6.10 -3.85 3.94
CA GLU A 98 5.53 -4.39 5.17
C GLU A 98 6.50 -5.35 5.86
N PHE A 99 7.21 -6.20 5.11
CA PHE A 99 8.23 -7.07 5.67
C PHE A 99 9.39 -6.29 6.28
N ALA A 100 9.92 -5.30 5.55
CA ALA A 100 11.00 -4.45 6.07
C ALA A 100 10.57 -3.64 7.31
N ASN A 101 9.31 -3.21 7.39
CA ASN A 101 8.78 -2.41 8.49
C ASN A 101 8.33 -3.22 9.72
N THR A 102 7.78 -4.42 9.52
CA THR A 102 7.12 -5.20 10.61
C THR A 102 7.77 -6.54 10.89
N LEU A 103 8.59 -7.06 9.98
CA LEU A 103 9.21 -8.39 10.03
C LEU A 103 8.23 -9.57 10.14
N LEU A 104 6.93 -9.35 9.84
CA LEU A 104 5.95 -10.43 9.83
C LEU A 104 6.34 -11.50 8.77
N PRO A 105 6.54 -12.78 9.15
CA PRO A 105 7.06 -13.78 8.21
C PRO A 105 6.22 -13.97 6.94
N MET A 106 4.89 -13.84 7.06
CA MET A 106 3.95 -14.00 5.95
C MET A 106 4.14 -12.94 4.85
N THR A 107 4.53 -11.72 5.21
CA THR A 107 4.78 -10.66 4.23
C THR A 107 6.07 -10.95 3.47
N GLY A 108 7.11 -11.43 4.16
CA GLY A 108 8.35 -11.90 3.56
C GLY A 108 8.14 -13.06 2.57
N LEU A 109 7.34 -14.07 2.95
CA LEU A 109 6.98 -15.18 2.06
C LEU A 109 6.21 -14.70 0.82
N SER A 110 5.35 -13.67 0.97
CA SER A 110 4.57 -13.11 -0.14
C SER A 110 5.45 -12.46 -1.22
N ILE A 111 6.66 -11.99 -0.86
CA ILE A 111 7.62 -11.41 -1.83
C ILE A 111 8.05 -12.44 -2.88
N THR A 112 8.00 -13.74 -2.58
CA THR A 112 8.33 -14.80 -3.55
C THR A 112 7.44 -14.77 -4.80
N ALA A 113 6.26 -14.15 -4.73
CA ALA A 113 5.42 -13.89 -5.90
C ALA A 113 6.12 -13.01 -6.97
N ALA A 114 7.17 -12.25 -6.60
CA ALA A 114 8.05 -11.53 -7.53
C ALA A 114 8.68 -12.45 -8.59
N LEU A 115 8.91 -13.72 -8.26
CA LEU A 115 9.45 -14.72 -9.18
C LEU A 115 8.48 -15.06 -10.31
N THR A 116 7.18 -14.85 -10.10
CA THR A 116 6.11 -15.14 -11.06
C THR A 116 5.66 -13.92 -11.88
N LEU A 117 6.29 -12.76 -11.67
CA LEU A 117 6.00 -11.53 -12.42
C LEU A 117 6.51 -11.61 -13.86
N LYS A 118 5.88 -10.84 -14.76
CA LYS A 118 6.39 -10.68 -16.13
C LYS A 118 7.77 -10.04 -16.09
N LYS A 119 8.61 -10.30 -17.10
CA LYS A 119 9.99 -9.77 -17.18
C LYS A 119 10.08 -8.26 -16.86
N LYS A 120 9.23 -7.43 -17.47
CA LYS A 120 9.20 -5.98 -17.23
C LYS A 120 8.77 -5.59 -15.81
N GLU A 121 7.77 -6.27 -15.27
CA GLU A 121 7.28 -6.06 -13.89
C GLU A 121 8.37 -6.44 -12.88
N ARG A 122 9.07 -7.56 -13.11
CA ARG A 122 10.21 -7.99 -12.29
C ARG A 122 11.39 -7.01 -12.38
N GLU A 123 11.70 -6.51 -13.57
CA GLU A 123 12.74 -5.49 -13.76
C GLU A 123 12.43 -4.19 -12.99
N ARG A 124 11.18 -3.71 -13.05
CA ARG A 124 10.76 -2.54 -12.27
C ARG A 124 10.79 -2.81 -10.77
N PHE A 125 10.35 -3.98 -10.33
CA PHE A 125 10.44 -4.37 -8.93
C PHE A 125 11.89 -4.27 -8.44
N TRP A 126 12.86 -4.92 -9.09
CA TRP A 126 14.25 -4.89 -8.62
C TRP A 126 14.94 -3.53 -8.75
N LYS A 127 14.53 -2.69 -9.71
CA LYS A 127 15.16 -1.38 -9.93
C LYS A 127 14.57 -0.25 -9.10
N ILE A 128 13.28 -0.34 -8.79
CA ILE A 128 12.51 0.77 -8.21
C ILE A 128 11.89 0.32 -6.88
N TYR A 129 10.93 -0.59 -6.94
CA TYR A 129 10.05 -0.87 -5.80
C TYR A 129 10.70 -1.68 -4.68
N GLY A 130 11.59 -2.62 -5.00
CA GLY A 130 12.35 -3.40 -4.02
C GLY A 130 13.30 -2.53 -3.20
N PRO A 131 14.21 -1.77 -3.83
CA PRO A 131 15.06 -0.80 -3.13
C PRO A 131 14.26 0.21 -2.31
N TRP A 132 13.21 0.80 -2.91
CA TRP A 132 12.31 1.72 -2.21
C TRP A 132 11.68 1.08 -0.97
N ALA A 133 11.15 -0.14 -1.11
CA ALA A 133 10.46 -0.85 -0.03
C ALA A 133 11.39 -1.16 1.14
N VAL A 134 12.63 -1.58 0.87
CA VAL A 134 13.63 -1.85 1.90
C VAL A 134 14.06 -0.56 2.59
N GLU A 135 14.38 0.48 1.81
CA GLU A 135 14.81 1.77 2.36
C GLU A 135 13.73 2.41 3.23
N ASN A 136 12.50 2.50 2.72
CA ASN A 136 11.38 3.09 3.45
C ASN A 136 10.95 2.21 4.61
N GLY A 137 10.88 0.89 4.44
CA GLY A 137 10.45 -0.01 5.50
C GLY A 137 11.40 0.01 6.71
N LEU A 138 12.71 0.10 6.48
CA LEU A 138 13.71 0.16 7.55
C LEU A 138 13.85 1.54 8.21
N LYS A 139 13.67 2.62 7.44
CA LYS A 139 13.79 4.00 7.96
C LYS A 139 12.52 4.49 8.66
N SER A 140 11.35 3.97 8.26
CA SER A 140 10.07 4.46 8.74
C SER A 140 9.72 3.95 10.14
N LYS A 141 8.83 4.68 10.82
CA LYS A 141 8.17 4.18 12.03
C LYS A 141 7.29 2.98 11.68
N GLU A 142 7.10 2.08 12.64
CA GLU A 142 6.23 0.91 12.46
C GLU A 142 4.79 1.33 12.13
N VAL A 143 4.32 1.10 10.89
CA VAL A 143 3.00 1.57 10.43
C VAL A 143 1.83 0.88 11.15
N ILE A 144 2.09 -0.29 11.76
CA ILE A 144 1.11 -1.02 12.57
C ILE A 144 0.76 -0.28 13.89
N ASN A 145 1.63 0.62 14.36
CA ASN A 145 1.39 1.43 15.55
C ASN A 145 0.70 2.76 15.23
N VAL A 146 0.33 3.03 13.97
CA VAL A 146 -0.45 4.21 13.60
C VAL A 146 -1.88 4.02 14.10
N TYR A 147 -2.37 5.02 14.83
CA TYR A 147 -3.76 5.10 15.27
C TYR A 147 -4.58 5.78 14.18
N TRP A 148 -4.85 5.05 13.10
CA TRP A 148 -5.51 5.54 11.87
C TRP A 148 -6.80 6.29 12.15
N GLU A 149 -7.58 5.78 13.09
CA GLU A 149 -8.88 6.29 13.49
C GLU A 149 -8.80 7.72 14.07
N GLU A 150 -7.65 8.11 14.65
CA GLU A 150 -7.42 9.45 15.23
C GLU A 150 -6.77 10.43 14.23
N CYS A 151 -6.24 9.96 13.10
CA CYS A 151 -5.48 10.81 12.16
C CYS A 151 -6.15 10.99 10.79
N LEU A 152 -7.43 10.63 10.64
CA LEU A 152 -8.15 10.69 9.36
C LEU A 152 -8.24 12.11 8.78
N GLU A 153 -8.36 13.13 9.62
CA GLU A 153 -8.44 14.53 9.17
C GLU A 153 -7.07 15.21 9.04
N LYS A 154 -6.00 14.52 9.43
CA LYS A 154 -4.64 15.05 9.36
C LYS A 154 -4.21 15.17 7.90
N ASP A 155 -3.34 16.13 7.63
CA ASP A 155 -2.63 16.21 6.35
C ASP A 155 -1.80 14.93 6.11
N VAL A 156 -1.94 14.35 4.92
CA VAL A 156 -1.32 13.07 4.58
C VAL A 156 0.20 13.20 4.37
N ASP A 157 0.67 14.36 3.92
CA ASP A 157 2.10 14.61 3.69
C ASP A 157 2.81 14.91 5.02
N GLU A 158 2.12 15.55 5.97
CA GLU A 158 2.58 15.62 7.35
C GLU A 158 2.72 14.23 7.97
N LEU A 159 1.71 13.36 7.81
CA LEU A 159 1.78 11.98 8.32
C LEU A 159 2.93 11.20 7.69
N ARG A 160 3.12 11.29 6.36
CA ARG A 160 4.25 10.68 5.65
C ARG A 160 5.59 11.14 6.21
N THR A 161 5.74 12.45 6.42
CA THR A 161 6.95 13.06 6.99
C THR A 161 7.20 12.53 8.41
N GLU A 162 6.17 12.48 9.25
CA GLU A 162 6.28 11.98 10.63
C GLU A 162 6.65 10.50 10.72
N LEU A 163 6.19 9.71 9.75
CA LEU A 163 6.49 8.29 9.64
C LEU A 163 7.83 8.04 8.93
N GLY A 164 8.41 9.03 8.24
CA GLY A 164 9.60 8.85 7.42
C GLY A 164 9.33 8.01 6.17
N ILE A 165 8.17 8.19 5.55
CA ILE A 165 7.73 7.45 4.37
C ILE A 165 7.69 8.39 3.16
N GLU A 166 8.43 8.04 2.14
CA GLU A 166 8.40 8.67 0.82
C GLU A 166 7.60 7.80 -0.14
N LYS A 167 6.83 8.43 -1.03
CA LYS A 167 6.09 7.68 -2.05
C LYS A 167 7.03 7.18 -3.14
N PRO A 168 6.88 5.92 -3.61
CA PRO A 168 7.55 5.49 -4.82
C PRO A 168 6.91 6.16 -6.04
N PRO A 169 7.59 6.14 -7.20
CA PRO A 169 6.99 6.52 -8.47
C PRO A 169 5.66 5.78 -8.73
N ASP A 170 4.66 6.51 -9.22
CA ASP A 170 3.33 5.95 -9.47
C ASP A 170 3.41 4.85 -10.54
N LEU A 171 3.00 3.64 -10.13
CA LEU A 171 3.10 2.45 -10.96
C LEU A 171 2.13 2.47 -12.15
N ARG A 172 0.97 3.10 -12.00
CA ARG A 172 0.01 3.26 -13.11
C ARG A 172 0.56 4.24 -14.14
N ASP A 173 1.19 5.31 -13.69
CA ASP A 173 1.84 6.29 -14.57
C ASP A 173 3.00 5.67 -15.36
N ILE A 174 3.89 4.92 -14.70
CA ILE A 174 4.99 4.22 -15.39
C ILE A 174 4.43 3.26 -16.46
N ARG A 175 3.42 2.46 -16.11
CA ARG A 175 2.82 1.50 -17.06
C ARG A 175 2.12 2.20 -18.24
N ARG A 176 1.48 3.35 -18.00
CA ARG A 176 0.88 4.18 -19.06
C ARG A 176 1.95 4.68 -20.02
N GLN A 177 3.01 5.31 -19.51
CA GLN A 177 4.12 5.81 -20.32
C GLN A 177 4.83 4.69 -21.12
N GLU A 178 5.02 3.52 -20.52
CA GLU A 178 5.58 2.36 -21.23
C GLU A 178 4.69 1.88 -22.38
N LYS A 179 3.37 1.92 -22.20
CA LYS A 179 2.40 1.54 -23.23
C LYS A 179 2.43 2.54 -24.38
N GLU A 180 2.35 3.82 -24.08
CA GLU A 180 2.39 4.93 -25.06
C GLU A 180 3.69 4.88 -25.88
N ARG A 181 4.84 4.70 -25.21
CA ARG A 181 6.14 4.55 -25.89
C ARG A 181 6.15 3.38 -26.85
N ARG A 182 5.61 2.22 -26.44
CA ARG A 182 5.53 1.03 -27.31
C ARG A 182 4.62 1.25 -28.52
N GLU A 183 3.51 1.95 -28.33
CA GLU A 183 2.58 2.28 -29.41
C GLU A 183 3.22 3.25 -30.41
N ALA A 184 3.92 4.28 -29.92
CA ALA A 184 4.68 5.20 -30.76
C ALA A 184 5.81 4.50 -31.53
N GLU A 185 6.58 3.63 -30.87
CA GLU A 185 7.64 2.83 -31.53
C GLU A 185 7.06 1.92 -32.62
N LYS A 186 5.90 1.31 -32.37
CA LYS A 186 5.21 0.46 -33.35
C LYS A 186 4.73 1.28 -34.56
N ALA A 187 4.08 2.42 -34.31
CA ALA A 187 3.60 3.31 -35.37
C ALA A 187 4.78 3.84 -36.21
N ALA A 188 5.89 4.22 -35.59
CA ALA A 188 7.09 4.67 -36.29
C ALA A 188 7.69 3.56 -37.18
N ARG A 189 7.74 2.31 -36.70
CA ARG A 189 8.20 1.16 -37.49
C ARG A 189 7.29 0.86 -38.67
N GLU A 190 5.97 0.97 -38.48
CA GLU A 190 4.99 0.77 -39.56
C GLU A 190 5.09 1.86 -40.62
N ALA A 191 5.19 3.14 -40.21
CA ALA A 191 5.40 4.26 -41.11
C ALA A 191 6.72 4.13 -41.90
N ALA A 192 7.82 3.76 -41.24
CA ALA A 192 9.09 3.52 -41.90
C ALA A 192 9.02 2.38 -42.91
N ARG A 193 8.26 1.31 -42.62
CA ARG A 193 8.06 0.20 -43.56
C ARG A 193 7.23 0.62 -44.78
N GLN A 194 6.23 1.49 -44.60
CA GLN A 194 5.41 2.01 -45.70
C GLN A 194 6.19 3.00 -46.59
N ALA A 195 7.14 3.75 -46.03
CA ALA A 195 7.96 4.69 -46.80
C ALA A 195 9.03 4.01 -47.69
N VAL A 196 9.27 2.71 -47.50
CA VAL A 196 10.26 1.91 -48.26
C VAL A 196 9.60 1.08 -49.38
N VAL A 197 8.26 1.07 -49.45
CA VAL A 197 7.46 0.42 -50.52
C VAL A 197 6.95 1.48 -51.48
#